data_AF-A0A0K8R4B5-F1
#
_entry.id   AF-A0A0K8R4B5-F1
#
_cell.length_a   1.000
_cell.length_b   1.000
_cell.length_c   1.000
_cell.angle_alpha   90.00
_cell.angle_beta   90.00
_cell.angle_gamma   90.00
#
_symmetry.space_group_name_H-M   'P 1'
#
loop_
_entity.id
_entity.type
_entity.pdbx_description
1 polymer ?
#
loop_
_entity_poly.entity_id
_entity_poly.type
_entity_poly.pdbx_seq_one_letter_code
_entity_poly.pdbx_strand_id
1 'polypeptide(L)'
;MDGYVSSNKQQMAPICKDALEEQMRARCRPPGFYEGVGKVTDFDGCSFRCTLTRGTIEISQRVNLENGIPCGPNGEKCKDGKCVGGGTKVTCHVTFVPKWSYK
;
A
#
# COMPACT_ATOMS: atom_id res chain seq x y z
N MET A 1 -14.25 7.76 -2.36
CA MET A 1 -12.98 7.75 -1.58
C MET A 1 -11.95 7.11 -2.49
N ASP A 2 -11.26 7.91 -3.30
CA ASP A 2 -10.26 7.42 -4.26
C ASP A 2 -8.87 7.55 -3.63
N GLY A 3 -8.64 6.80 -2.56
CA GLY A 3 -7.31 6.64 -1.97
C GLY A 3 -6.74 5.30 -2.36
N TYR A 4 -5.43 5.24 -2.63
CA TYR A 4 -4.74 3.99 -2.92
C TYR A 4 -3.62 3.75 -1.92
N VAL A 5 -3.30 2.48 -1.71
CA VAL A 5 -2.28 2.06 -0.76
C VAL A 5 -0.90 2.25 -1.37
N SER A 6 -0.22 3.31 -0.98
CA SER A 6 1.18 3.61 -1.36
C SER A 6 2.15 3.25 -0.22
N SER A 7 3.40 2.95 -0.54
CA SER A 7 4.46 2.64 0.44
C SER A 7 4.61 3.74 1.52
N ASN A 8 4.45 5.00 1.13
CA ASN A 8 4.50 6.15 2.03
C ASN A 8 3.16 6.44 2.77
N LYS A 9 2.07 5.73 2.45
CA LYS A 9 0.72 5.88 3.04
C LYS A 9 0.11 7.29 2.93
N GLN A 10 0.68 8.17 2.11
CA GLN A 10 0.25 9.57 1.99
C GLN A 10 -1.03 9.73 1.17
N GLN A 11 -1.34 8.74 0.32
CA GLN A 11 -2.48 8.77 -0.60
C GLN A 11 -3.74 8.12 0.00
N MET A 12 -3.67 7.76 1.28
CA MET A 12 -4.78 7.18 2.04
C MET A 12 -5.39 8.24 2.94
N ALA A 13 -6.71 8.20 3.12
CA ALA A 13 -7.36 8.98 4.16
C ALA A 13 -6.80 8.56 5.54
N PRO A 14 -6.66 9.49 6.52
CA PRO A 14 -6.09 9.19 7.83
C PRO A 14 -6.73 7.97 8.51
N ILE A 15 -8.06 7.88 8.47
CA ILE A 15 -8.81 6.75 9.04
C ILE A 15 -8.44 5.40 8.40
N CYS A 16 -8.20 5.37 7.09
CA CYS A 16 -7.80 4.16 6.38
C CYS A 16 -6.35 3.79 6.69
N LYS A 17 -5.48 4.80 6.84
CA LYS A 17 -4.09 4.59 7.24
C LYS A 17 -4.03 3.98 8.64
N ASP A 18 -4.77 4.53 9.60
CA ASP A 18 -4.77 4.06 10.98
C ASP A 18 -5.31 2.63 11.06
N ALA A 19 -6.42 2.34 10.36
CA ALA A 19 -6.96 0.99 10.26
C ALA A 19 -5.97 -0.01 9.63
N LEU A 20 -5.25 0.40 8.58
CA LEU A 20 -4.21 -0.44 7.96
C LEU A 20 -3.08 -0.72 8.95
N GLU A 21 -2.56 0.30 9.63
CA GLU A 21 -1.48 0.15 10.60
C GLU A 21 -1.89 -0.74 11.78
N GLU A 22 -3.14 -0.62 12.26
CA GLU A 22 -3.70 -1.49 13.30
C GLU A 22 -3.79 -2.95 12.84
N GLN A 23 -4.34 -3.19 11.65
CA GLN A 23 -4.44 -4.54 11.08
C GLN A 23 -3.07 -5.18 10.87
N MET A 24 -2.08 -4.42 10.39
CA MET A 24 -0.71 -4.90 10.22
C MET A 24 -0.08 -5.26 11.57
N ARG A 25 -0.23 -4.41 12.58
CA ARG A 25 0.26 -4.68 13.95
C ARG A 25 -0.41 -5.91 14.55
N ALA A 26 -1.74 -6.03 14.41
CA ALA A 26 -2.49 -7.19 14.89
C ALA A 26 -2.02 -8.46 14.19
N ARG A 27 -1.74 -8.41 12.88
CA ARG A 27 -1.26 -9.55 12.12
C ARG A 27 0.16 -9.99 12.50
N CYS A 28 1.04 -9.04 12.78
CA CYS A 28 2.40 -9.36 13.24
C CYS A 28 2.49 -9.71 14.73
N ARG A 29 1.43 -9.48 15.50
CA ARG A 29 1.42 -9.80 16.93
C ARG A 29 1.50 -11.32 17.12
N PRO A 30 2.51 -11.83 17.86
CA PRO A 30 2.58 -13.25 18.15
C PRO A 30 1.34 -13.68 18.97
N PRO A 31 0.88 -14.94 18.84
CA PRO A 31 -0.15 -15.48 19.72
C PRO A 31 0.29 -15.31 21.18
N GLY A 32 -0.64 -15.06 22.10
CA GLY A 32 -0.33 -14.70 23.50
C GLY A 32 0.53 -15.70 24.28
N PHE A 33 0.71 -16.92 23.75
CA PHE A 33 1.57 -17.96 24.31
C PHE A 33 3.04 -17.88 23.83
N TYR A 34 3.37 -17.02 22.86
CA TYR A 34 4.72 -16.85 22.32
C TYR A 34 5.39 -15.59 22.86
N GLU A 35 6.57 -15.75 23.44
CA GLU A 35 7.43 -14.63 23.86
C GLU A 35 8.07 -13.94 22.64
N GLY A 36 8.01 -12.60 22.62
CA GLY A 36 8.63 -11.76 21.61
C GLY A 36 7.77 -10.56 21.21
N VAL A 37 8.38 -9.57 20.57
CA VAL A 37 7.67 -8.40 20.02
C VAL A 37 7.69 -8.50 18.50
N GLY A 38 6.56 -8.86 17.91
CA GLY A 38 6.39 -8.83 16.46
C GLY A 38 6.29 -7.39 15.98
N LYS A 39 7.17 -7.01 15.05
CA LYS A 39 7.22 -5.67 14.45
C LYS A 39 6.90 -5.74 12.97
N VAL A 40 6.17 -4.74 12.49
CA VAL A 40 5.97 -4.51 11.07
C VAL A 40 7.21 -3.82 10.52
N THR A 41 7.82 -4.40 9.48
CA THR A 41 8.94 -3.81 8.73
C THR A 41 8.67 -3.89 7.23
N ASP A 42 9.45 -3.15 6.42
CA ASP A 42 9.47 -3.27 4.95
C ASP A 42 8.10 -3.21 4.26
N PHE A 43 7.27 -2.23 4.62
CA PHE A 43 5.99 -2.02 3.93
C PHE A 43 6.19 -1.39 2.56
N ASP A 44 5.79 -2.13 1.51
CA ASP A 44 5.95 -1.77 0.10
C ASP A 44 4.60 -1.47 -0.58
N GLY A 45 3.59 -1.05 0.20
CA GLY A 45 2.23 -0.80 -0.29
C GLY A 45 1.39 -2.08 -0.35
N CYS A 46 1.78 -3.05 -1.18
CA CYS A 46 1.03 -4.32 -1.34
C CYS A 46 1.55 -5.48 -0.50
N SER A 47 2.66 -5.31 0.21
CA SER A 47 3.18 -6.31 1.14
C SER A 47 3.95 -5.67 2.28
N PHE A 48 4.12 -6.40 3.37
CA PHE A 48 4.97 -6.04 4.50
C PHE A 48 5.66 -7.27 5.05
N ARG A 49 6.64 -7.05 5.92
CA ARG A 49 7.25 -8.12 6.71
C ARG A 49 6.83 -8.00 8.17
N CYS A 50 6.57 -9.13 8.77
CA CYS A 50 6.48 -9.30 10.21
C CYS A 50 7.80 -9.90 10.68
N THR A 51 8.51 -9.16 11.53
CA THR A 51 9.77 -9.62 12.13
C THR A 51 9.54 -9.83 13.61
N LEU A 52 9.79 -11.05 14.09
CA LEU A 52 9.70 -11.45 15.49
C LEU A 52 11.10 -11.78 15.99
N THR A 53 11.57 -11.02 16.98
CA THR A 53 12.84 -11.30 17.66
C THR A 53 12.55 -12.07 18.95
N ARG A 54 13.16 -13.25 19.09
CA ARG A 54 13.09 -14.08 20.29
C ARG A 54 14.50 -14.44 20.74
N GLY A 55 14.98 -13.79 21.81
CA GLY A 55 16.37 -13.91 22.23
C GLY A 55 17.31 -13.47 21.11
N THR A 56 18.10 -14.39 20.57
CA THR A 56 19.05 -14.17 19.46
C THR A 56 18.50 -14.54 18.09
N ILE A 57 17.29 -15.11 18.00
CA ILE A 57 16.70 -15.58 16.76
C ILE A 57 15.75 -14.51 16.22
N GLU A 58 15.95 -14.14 14.95
CA GLU A 58 15.04 -13.27 14.20
C GLU A 58 14.25 -14.11 13.19
N ILE A 59 12.93 -14.14 13.35
CA ILE A 59 12.01 -14.81 12.43
C ILE A 59 11.32 -13.72 11.61
N SER A 60 11.52 -13.73 10.30
CA SER A 60 10.88 -12.78 9.38
C SER A 60 9.92 -13.51 8.43
N GLN A 61 8.68 -13.04 8.38
CA GLN A 61 7.65 -13.54 7.46
C GLN A 61 7.15 -12.40 6.58
N ARG A 62 7.09 -12.62 5.27
CA ARG A 62 6.44 -11.70 4.34
C ARG A 62 4.94 -11.97 4.31
N VAL A 63 4.16 -10.90 4.41
CA VAL A 63 2.69 -10.92 4.34
C VAL A 63 2.25 -10.03 3.19
N ASN A 64 1.35 -10.55 2.37
CA ASN A 64 0.80 -9.84 1.22
C ASN A 64 -0.59 -9.29 1.59
N LEU A 65 -0.91 -8.12 1.07
CA LEU A 65 -2.27 -7.58 1.07
C LEU A 65 -3.16 -8.38 0.12
N GLU A 66 -4.46 -8.27 0.31
CA GLU A 66 -5.45 -8.93 -0.54
C GLU A 66 -5.35 -8.46 -2.00
N ASN A 67 -5.54 -9.40 -2.92
CA ASN A 67 -5.55 -9.10 -4.34
C ASN A 67 -6.72 -8.16 -4.68
N GLY A 68 -6.46 -7.13 -5.48
CA GLY A 68 -7.47 -6.17 -5.92
C GLY A 68 -7.49 -4.85 -5.14
N ILE A 69 -6.77 -4.74 -4.02
CA ILE A 69 -6.63 -3.46 -3.29
C ILE A 69 -5.96 -2.41 -4.20
N PRO A 70 -6.56 -1.21 -4.37
CA PRO A 70 -5.95 -0.14 -5.15
C PRO A 70 -4.60 0.28 -4.57
N CYS A 71 -3.56 0.33 -5.40
CA CYS A 71 -2.19 0.64 -4.98
C CYS A 71 -1.50 1.71 -5.84
N GLY A 72 -2.19 2.25 -6.85
CA GLY A 72 -1.66 3.33 -7.67
C GLY A 72 -2.75 4.24 -8.26
N PRO A 73 -2.33 5.38 -8.84
CA PRO A 73 -3.24 6.43 -9.31
C PRO A 73 -3.93 6.14 -10.65
N ASN A 74 -3.44 5.18 -11.43
CA ASN A 74 -3.96 4.83 -12.76
C ASN A 74 -4.83 3.57 -12.73
N GLY A 75 -5.28 3.14 -11.54
CA GLY A 75 -6.04 1.91 -11.36
C GLY A 75 -5.17 0.66 -11.16
N GLU A 76 -3.91 0.83 -10.76
CA GLU A 76 -3.05 -0.26 -10.30
C GLU A 76 -3.66 -0.93 -9.05
N LYS A 77 -3.56 -2.26 -8.98
CA LYS A 77 -4.10 -3.07 -7.89
C LYS A 77 -3.06 -4.05 -7.37
N CYS A 78 -3.16 -4.41 -6.11
CA CYS A 78 -2.31 -5.44 -5.52
C CYS A 78 -2.60 -6.80 -6.16
N LYS A 79 -1.53 -7.52 -6.52
CA LYS A 79 -1.55 -8.90 -6.98
C LYS A 79 -0.30 -9.60 -6.47
N ASP A 80 -0.48 -10.65 -5.67
CA ASP A 80 0.60 -11.47 -5.12
C ASP A 80 1.68 -10.65 -4.39
N GLY A 81 1.22 -9.62 -3.64
CA GLY A 81 2.09 -8.72 -2.89
C GLY A 81 2.77 -7.61 -3.70
N LYS A 82 2.48 -7.49 -4.99
CA LYS A 82 3.02 -6.46 -5.89
C LYS A 82 1.92 -5.54 -6.40
N CYS A 83 2.25 -4.27 -6.61
CA CYS A 83 1.34 -3.33 -7.27
C CYS A 83 1.44 -3.51 -8.79
N VAL A 84 0.36 -3.96 -9.43
CA VAL A 84 0.34 -4.27 -10.87
C VAL A 84 -0.90 -3.70 -11.55
N GLY A 85 -0.85 -3.56 -12.87
CA GLY A 85 -1.94 -2.97 -13.65
C GLY A 85 -1.72 -1.47 -13.86
N GLY A 86 -2.82 -0.72 -13.95
CA GLY A 86 -2.80 0.65 -14.43
C GLY A 86 -3.11 0.69 -15.92
N GLY A 87 -4.22 1.32 -16.27
CA GLY A 87 -4.50 1.63 -17.68
C GLY A 87 -3.42 2.58 -18.19
N THR A 88 -2.97 2.40 -19.42
CA THR A 88 -2.23 3.42 -20.18
C THR A 88 -2.88 4.76 -19.86
N LYS A 89 -2.11 5.71 -19.30
CA LYS A 89 -2.55 7.09 -19.07
C LYS A 89 -3.39 7.51 -20.27
N VAL A 90 -4.71 7.65 -20.08
CA VAL A 90 -5.53 8.31 -21.08
C VAL A 90 -5.09 9.76 -20.98
N THR A 91 -4.11 10.15 -21.79
CA THR A 91 -3.78 11.55 -21.96
C THR A 91 -5.04 12.18 -22.54
N CYS A 92 -5.79 12.90 -21.72
CA CYS A 92 -6.83 13.79 -22.19
C CYS A 92 -6.16 14.85 -23.05
N HIS A 93 -6.04 14.59 -24.35
CA HIS A 93 -5.69 15.61 -25.33
C HIS A 93 -6.89 16.55 -25.44
N VAL A 94 -6.87 17.61 -24.65
CA VAL A 94 -7.81 18.72 -24.78
C VAL A 94 -7.22 19.70 -25.78
N THR A 95 -7.77 19.71 -27.00
CA THR A 95 -7.39 20.70 -28.02
C THR A 95 -8.16 21.98 -27.76
N PHE A 96 -7.47 23.07 -27.42
CA PHE A 96 -8.07 24.39 -27.31
C PHE A 96 -8.31 24.97 -28.71
N VAL A 97 -9.43 25.67 -28.90
CA VAL A 97 -9.65 26.46 -30.11
C VAL A 97 -8.58 27.56 -30.22
N PRO A 98 -8.08 27.89 -31.43
CA PRO A 98 -7.12 28.97 -31.60
C PRO A 98 -7.70 30.28 -31.08
N LYS A 99 -6.90 31.08 -30.36
CA LYS A 99 -7.30 32.46 -30.05
C LYS A 99 -7.49 33.21 -31.36
N TRP A 100 -8.68 33.80 -31.56
CA TRP A 100 -8.90 34.76 -32.63
C TRP A 100 -7.92 35.91 -32.41
N SER A 101 -7.09 36.19 -33.41
CA SER A 101 -6.20 37.34 -33.43
C SER A 101 -7.02 38.61 -33.26
N TYR A 102 -6.77 39.34 -32.19
CA TYR A 102 -7.25 40.72 -32.07
C TYR A 102 -6.54 41.53 -33.16
N LYS A 103 -7.31 41.94 -34.17
CA LYS A 103 -6.87 42.79 -35.27
C LYS A 103 -6.79 44.25 -34.80
#